data_AF-A0A443LC19-F1
#
_entry.id   AF-A0A443LC19-F1
#
_cell.length_a   1.000
_cell.length_b   1.000
_cell.length_c   1.000
_cell.angle_alpha   90.00
_cell.angle_beta   90.00
_cell.angle_gamma   90.00
#
_symmetry.space_group_name_H-M   'P 1'
#
loop_
_entity.id
_entity.type
_entity.pdbx_description
1 polymer ?
#
loop_
_entity_poly.entity_id
_entity_poly.type
_entity_poly.pdbx_seq_one_letter_code
_entity_poly.pdbx_strand_id
1 'polypeptide(L)'
;MQTLDMSTLVLRDVNAALQAQAETTNQTAWVVENPKGAHAVAVGLDAPIEVTVKGSTGYYCAGMNKQATVHVTGSAGPGVAENMMSGTVIIEGDASQYAGATGHGGLLVIKGNASSRCGISMKGIDIVVFGNVGHMSAFMAQSGNLVVLGDAGEALGDSLYEARLFVRGSVASLGADCIEKEMRPEHLAILTELLERSGAPAKPEEFRRYGSARTLYNFHVDHASAY
;
A
#
# COMPACT_ATOMS: atom_id res chain seq x y z
N MET A 1 21.07 -17.30 -0.65
CA MET A 1 20.57 -16.19 0.18
C MET A 1 21.74 -15.27 0.48
N GLN A 2 21.66 -14.00 0.09
CA GLN A 2 22.70 -12.99 0.30
C GLN A 2 22.35 -12.09 1.49
N THR A 3 23.36 -11.58 2.19
CA THR A 3 23.16 -10.73 3.38
C THR A 3 23.88 -9.40 3.23
N LEU A 4 23.14 -8.31 3.49
CA LEU A 4 23.63 -6.93 3.53
C LEU A 4 23.45 -6.40 4.95
N ASP A 5 24.54 -6.18 5.67
CA ASP A 5 24.49 -5.70 7.05
C ASP A 5 24.72 -4.19 7.13
N MET A 6 23.68 -3.43 7.48
CA MET A 6 23.74 -1.97 7.64
C MET A 6 24.47 -1.51 8.91
N SER A 7 24.99 -2.44 9.71
CA SER A 7 25.98 -2.13 10.74
C SER A 7 27.35 -1.76 10.16
N THR A 8 27.65 -2.23 8.96
CA THR A 8 28.94 -2.04 8.26
C THR A 8 28.78 -1.37 6.89
N LEU A 9 27.67 -1.61 6.19
CA LEU A 9 27.36 -1.01 4.89
C LEU A 9 26.57 0.30 5.06
N VAL A 10 26.83 1.26 4.18
CA VAL A 10 25.98 2.47 4.07
C VAL A 10 24.77 2.18 3.18
N LEU A 11 23.67 2.91 3.40
CA LEU A 11 22.41 2.74 2.66
C LEU A 11 22.57 2.72 1.13
N ARG A 12 23.45 3.57 0.60
CA ARG A 12 23.70 3.68 -0.84
C ARG A 12 24.18 2.35 -1.42
N ASP A 13 25.10 1.69 -0.74
CA ASP A 13 25.69 0.44 -1.21
C ASP A 13 24.70 -0.71 -1.11
N VAL A 14 23.86 -0.72 -0.06
CA VAL A 14 22.76 -1.67 0.08
C VAL A 14 21.78 -1.56 -1.09
N ASN A 15 21.29 -0.36 -1.39
CA ASN A 15 20.36 -0.17 -2.50
C ASN A 15 21.01 -0.43 -3.86
N ALA A 16 22.26 -0.02 -4.06
CA ALA A 16 22.98 -0.30 -5.30
C ALA A 16 23.12 -1.81 -5.57
N ALA A 17 23.43 -2.60 -4.54
CA ALA A 17 23.52 -4.06 -4.67
C ALA A 17 22.17 -4.70 -5.05
N LEU A 18 21.07 -4.24 -4.44
CA LEU A 18 19.72 -4.73 -4.75
C LEU A 18 19.25 -4.29 -6.14
N GLN A 19 19.50 -3.05 -6.53
CA GLN A 19 19.08 -2.49 -7.83
C GLN A 19 19.88 -3.10 -9.00
N ALA A 20 21.14 -3.47 -8.79
CA ALA A 20 21.95 -4.14 -9.80
C ALA A 20 21.36 -5.48 -10.28
N GLN A 21 20.43 -6.08 -9.52
CA GLN A 21 19.75 -7.32 -9.92
C GLN A 21 18.82 -7.14 -11.14
N ALA A 22 18.54 -5.91 -11.56
CA ALA A 22 17.77 -5.62 -12.78
C ALA A 22 18.53 -6.00 -14.07
N GLU A 23 19.86 -5.97 -14.05
CA GLU A 23 20.69 -6.23 -15.23
C GLU A 23 21.12 -7.70 -15.35
N THR A 24 21.43 -8.35 -14.22
CA THR A 24 21.87 -9.75 -14.18
C THR A 24 21.39 -10.38 -12.89
N THR A 25 20.37 -11.25 -12.97
CA THR A 25 19.83 -11.92 -11.79
C THR A 25 20.34 -13.36 -11.67
N ASN A 26 21.25 -13.58 -10.73
CA ASN A 26 21.63 -14.93 -10.28
C ASN A 26 21.40 -15.12 -8.77
N GLN A 27 20.97 -14.05 -8.07
CA GLN A 27 20.74 -14.01 -6.63
C GLN A 27 19.35 -13.42 -6.37
N THR A 28 18.39 -14.29 -6.10
CA THR A 28 16.98 -13.90 -5.97
C THR A 28 16.54 -13.63 -4.53
N ALA A 29 17.29 -14.08 -3.52
CA ALA A 29 16.90 -13.95 -2.11
C ALA A 29 17.95 -13.18 -1.31
N TRP A 30 17.54 -12.07 -0.71
CA TRP A 30 18.36 -11.10 0.00
C TRP A 30 17.84 -10.84 1.41
N VAL A 31 18.75 -10.60 2.34
CA VAL A 31 18.45 -10.20 3.72
C VAL A 31 19.19 -8.91 4.02
N VAL A 32 18.48 -7.89 4.49
CA VAL A 32 19.05 -6.66 5.04
C VAL A 32 19.00 -6.76 6.57
N GLU A 33 20.16 -6.75 7.22
CA GLU A 33 20.28 -6.82 8.67
C GLU A 33 20.61 -5.45 9.27
N ASN A 34 20.22 -5.27 10.53
CA ASN A 34 20.47 -4.06 11.32
C ASN A 34 20.06 -2.75 10.60
N PRO A 35 18.83 -2.64 10.06
CA PRO A 35 18.40 -1.46 9.31
C PRO A 35 18.41 -0.17 10.14
N LYS A 36 18.38 -0.28 11.48
CA LYS A 36 18.51 0.85 12.43
C LYS A 36 17.56 2.04 12.12
N GLY A 37 16.36 1.76 11.62
CA GLY A 37 15.39 2.82 11.24
C GLY A 37 15.81 3.64 10.01
N ALA A 38 16.75 3.15 9.21
CA ALA A 38 17.22 3.83 8.01
C ALA A 38 16.08 4.10 7.03
N HIS A 39 16.17 5.24 6.36
CA HIS A 39 15.22 5.68 5.36
C HIS A 39 15.58 5.08 4.00
N ALA A 40 14.61 5.03 3.09
CA ALA A 40 14.74 4.60 1.70
C ALA A 40 15.42 3.21 1.53
N VAL A 41 15.21 2.29 2.48
CA VAL A 41 15.71 0.92 2.35
C VAL A 41 14.89 0.18 1.28
N ALA A 42 15.58 -0.52 0.38
CA ALA A 42 14.98 -1.36 -0.66
C ALA A 42 14.09 -0.58 -1.66
N VAL A 43 14.49 0.65 -2.02
CA VAL A 43 13.75 1.49 -2.98
C VAL A 43 14.12 1.21 -4.43
N GLY A 44 13.18 1.45 -5.34
CA GLY A 44 13.42 1.42 -6.79
C GLY A 44 13.81 0.05 -7.33
N LEU A 45 13.29 -1.03 -6.73
CA LEU A 45 13.61 -2.39 -7.14
C LEU A 45 12.84 -2.79 -8.40
N ASP A 46 13.57 -2.91 -9.52
CA ASP A 46 13.05 -3.36 -10.82
C ASP A 46 13.61 -4.74 -11.20
N ALA A 47 13.62 -5.66 -10.23
CA ALA A 47 14.02 -7.05 -10.44
C ALA A 47 13.11 -8.00 -9.63
N PRO A 48 12.84 -9.22 -10.13
CA PRO A 48 12.01 -10.20 -9.42
C PRO A 48 12.82 -10.89 -8.31
N ILE A 49 13.16 -10.13 -7.27
CA ILE A 49 13.92 -10.59 -6.10
C ILE A 49 13.06 -10.49 -4.84
N GLU A 50 13.41 -11.32 -3.85
CA GLU A 50 12.87 -11.30 -2.50
C GLU A 50 13.86 -10.62 -1.56
N VAL A 51 13.40 -9.61 -0.83
CA VAL A 51 14.23 -8.85 0.11
C VAL A 51 13.57 -8.86 1.48
N THR A 52 14.18 -9.54 2.45
CA THR A 52 13.76 -9.50 3.85
C THR A 52 14.57 -8.46 4.61
N VAL A 53 13.91 -7.44 5.15
CA VAL A 53 14.52 -6.43 6.03
C VAL A 53 14.25 -6.80 7.49
N LYS A 54 15.30 -7.19 8.21
CA LYS A 54 15.21 -7.65 9.61
C LYS A 54 15.20 -6.47 10.59
N GLY A 55 14.01 -5.93 10.83
CA GLY A 55 13.77 -4.86 11.80
C GLY A 55 12.98 -3.70 11.20
N SER A 56 12.80 -2.65 12.00
CA SER A 56 12.04 -1.47 11.58
C SER A 56 12.83 -0.56 10.64
N THR A 57 12.13 0.05 9.70
CA THR A 57 12.66 1.02 8.73
C THR A 57 12.05 2.39 8.94
N GLY A 58 12.70 3.41 8.37
CA GLY A 58 12.20 4.78 8.38
C GLY A 58 11.42 5.11 7.11
N TYR A 59 11.65 6.32 6.60
CA TYR A 59 10.82 6.91 5.54
C TYR A 59 11.03 6.19 4.21
N TYR A 60 9.99 6.09 3.38
CA TYR A 60 10.06 5.63 1.98
C TYR A 60 10.60 4.21 1.75
N CYS A 61 10.60 3.34 2.77
CA CYS A 61 11.00 1.95 2.57
C CYS A 61 10.17 1.29 1.46
N ALA A 62 10.82 0.54 0.56
CA ALA A 62 10.19 -0.10 -0.59
C ALA A 62 9.44 0.84 -1.57
N GLY A 63 9.68 2.16 -1.49
CA GLY A 63 9.15 3.11 -2.45
C GLY A 63 9.64 2.83 -3.88
N MET A 64 8.81 3.14 -4.87
CA MET A 64 9.08 2.88 -6.29
C MET A 64 9.37 1.41 -6.64
N ASN A 65 8.97 0.46 -5.78
CA ASN A 65 9.09 -0.96 -6.08
C ASN A 65 8.27 -1.32 -7.34
N LYS A 66 8.84 -2.17 -8.20
CA LYS A 66 8.21 -2.60 -9.45
C LYS A 66 8.10 -4.11 -9.57
N GLN A 67 9.13 -4.87 -9.24
CA GLN A 67 9.10 -6.33 -9.42
C GLN A 67 9.39 -7.13 -8.16
N ALA A 68 9.96 -6.50 -7.13
CA ALA A 68 10.42 -7.24 -5.96
C ALA A 68 9.28 -7.57 -5.00
N THR A 69 9.51 -8.61 -4.19
CA THR A 69 8.79 -8.86 -2.95
C THR A 69 9.64 -8.38 -1.79
N VAL A 70 9.21 -7.33 -1.09
CA VAL A 70 9.91 -6.79 0.09
C VAL A 70 9.16 -7.17 1.35
N HIS A 71 9.83 -7.81 2.30
CA HIS A 71 9.26 -8.22 3.58
C HIS A 71 10.01 -7.54 4.73
N VAL A 72 9.33 -6.67 5.46
CA VAL A 72 9.89 -5.97 6.63
C VAL A 72 9.37 -6.64 7.90
N THR A 73 10.26 -7.18 8.72
CA THR A 73 9.88 -7.91 9.94
C THR A 73 9.52 -6.99 11.11
N GLY A 74 9.65 -5.67 10.95
CA GLY A 74 9.29 -4.65 11.92
C GLY A 74 8.26 -3.66 11.37
N SER A 75 8.24 -2.46 11.95
CA SER A 75 7.38 -1.35 11.50
C SER A 75 8.07 -0.50 10.43
N ALA A 76 7.29 0.24 9.65
CA ALA A 76 7.81 1.15 8.63
C ALA A 76 7.42 2.62 8.91
N GLY A 77 8.35 3.52 8.63
CA GLY A 77 8.14 4.96 8.72
C GLY A 77 7.25 5.53 7.59
N PRO A 78 7.13 6.87 7.50
CA PRO A 78 6.25 7.51 6.54
C PRO A 78 6.56 7.16 5.07
N GLY A 79 5.52 6.99 4.25
CA GLY A 79 5.67 6.78 2.80
C GLY A 79 6.16 5.39 2.40
N VAL A 80 5.98 4.37 3.24
CA VAL A 80 6.29 2.98 2.84
C VAL A 80 5.54 2.60 1.57
N ALA A 81 6.25 1.97 0.61
CA ALA A 81 5.73 1.63 -0.71
C ALA A 81 5.14 2.81 -1.51
N GLU A 82 5.58 4.05 -1.22
CA GLU A 82 5.16 5.22 -1.99
C GLU A 82 5.57 5.08 -3.47
N ASN A 83 4.65 5.45 -4.35
CA ASN A 83 4.82 5.38 -5.80
C ASN A 83 5.23 3.97 -6.29
N MET A 84 4.79 2.92 -5.61
CA MET A 84 4.99 1.53 -6.05
C MET A 84 4.26 1.28 -7.38
N MET A 85 4.94 0.65 -8.33
CA MET A 85 4.43 0.36 -9.67
C MET A 85 3.73 -1.00 -9.73
N SER A 86 4.34 -2.01 -9.11
CA SER A 86 3.86 -3.38 -8.99
C SER A 86 4.72 -4.15 -7.97
N GLY A 87 4.57 -5.48 -7.88
CA GLY A 87 5.27 -6.31 -6.89
C GLY A 87 4.49 -6.43 -5.58
N THR A 88 5.18 -6.80 -4.50
CA THR A 88 4.57 -7.00 -3.18
C THR A 88 5.43 -6.38 -2.07
N VAL A 89 4.81 -5.71 -1.11
CA VAL A 89 5.46 -5.22 0.11
C VAL A 89 4.67 -5.72 1.31
N ILE A 90 5.33 -6.35 2.28
CA ILE A 90 4.72 -6.90 3.49
C ILE A 90 5.41 -6.29 4.70
N ILE A 91 4.63 -5.69 5.60
CA ILE A 91 5.07 -5.09 6.86
C ILE A 91 4.47 -5.88 8.01
N GLU A 92 5.29 -6.53 8.83
CA GLU A 92 4.83 -7.28 10.01
C GLU A 92 4.35 -6.37 11.15
N GLY A 93 4.89 -5.17 11.25
CA GLY A 93 4.50 -4.18 12.25
C GLY A 93 3.45 -3.18 11.75
N ASP A 94 3.48 -2.01 12.36
CA ASP A 94 2.68 -0.86 11.95
C ASP A 94 3.35 -0.10 10.80
N ALA A 95 2.54 0.61 10.01
CA ALA A 95 3.01 1.60 9.05
C ALA A 95 2.62 3.01 9.51
N SER A 96 3.56 3.94 9.39
CA SER A 96 3.30 5.35 9.65
C SER A 96 2.44 5.98 8.53
N GLN A 97 2.47 7.30 8.44
CA GLN A 97 1.63 8.09 7.55
C GLN A 97 1.98 7.81 6.08
N TYR A 98 0.99 7.97 5.18
CA TYR A 98 1.21 7.91 3.73
C TYR A 98 1.63 6.53 3.18
N ALA A 99 1.33 5.44 3.90
CA ALA A 99 1.57 4.10 3.39
C ALA A 99 0.88 3.90 2.03
N GLY A 100 1.62 3.42 1.02
CA GLY A 100 1.13 3.20 -0.34
C GLY A 100 0.74 4.48 -1.10
N ALA A 101 1.17 5.66 -0.65
CA ALA A 101 0.87 6.93 -1.31
C ALA A 101 1.24 6.88 -2.80
N THR A 102 0.36 7.43 -3.65
CA THR A 102 0.55 7.52 -5.10
C THR A 102 0.86 6.20 -5.83
N GLY A 103 0.69 5.04 -5.19
CA GLY A 103 1.01 3.74 -5.80
C GLY A 103 0.12 3.45 -7.01
N HIS A 104 0.73 2.95 -8.08
CA HIS A 104 0.09 2.66 -9.37
C HIS A 104 -0.37 1.20 -9.50
N GLY A 105 0.17 0.29 -8.68
CA GLY A 105 -0.16 -1.13 -8.73
C GLY A 105 0.63 -1.94 -7.72
N GLY A 106 0.37 -3.26 -7.68
CA GLY A 106 0.98 -4.18 -6.72
C GLY A 106 0.19 -4.27 -5.42
N LEU A 107 0.74 -5.02 -4.46
CA LEU A 107 0.09 -5.29 -3.18
C LEU A 107 0.96 -4.84 -2.00
N LEU A 108 0.41 -3.97 -1.16
CA LEU A 108 0.97 -3.61 0.14
C LEU A 108 0.15 -4.28 1.24
N VAL A 109 0.78 -5.14 2.05
CA VAL A 109 0.17 -5.80 3.21
C VAL A 109 0.78 -5.23 4.48
N ILE A 110 -0.06 -4.77 5.40
CA ILE A 110 0.34 -4.23 6.71
C ILE A 110 -0.35 -5.06 7.78
N LYS A 111 0.42 -5.81 8.57
CA LYS A 111 -0.10 -6.71 9.61
C LYS A 111 -0.52 -5.97 10.88
N GLY A 112 0.03 -4.78 11.12
CA GLY A 112 -0.43 -3.86 12.16
C GLY A 112 -1.43 -2.82 11.64
N ASN A 113 -1.35 -1.62 12.20
CA ASN A 113 -2.14 -0.45 11.82
C ASN A 113 -1.41 0.41 10.78
N ALA A 114 -2.19 1.17 10.00
CA ALA A 114 -1.65 2.27 9.20
C ALA A 114 -2.12 3.61 9.77
N SER A 115 -1.22 4.60 9.84
CA SER A 115 -1.57 5.92 10.36
C SER A 115 -2.41 6.74 9.35
N SER A 116 -2.43 8.06 9.51
CA SER A 116 -3.21 8.96 8.66
C SER A 116 -2.84 8.86 7.19
N ARG A 117 -3.81 9.11 6.31
CA ARG A 117 -3.58 9.24 4.86
C ARG A 117 -2.96 8.00 4.21
N CYS A 118 -3.25 6.82 4.75
CA CYS A 118 -2.95 5.55 4.09
C CYS A 118 -3.63 5.53 2.71
N GLY A 119 -2.90 5.22 1.64
CA GLY A 119 -3.42 5.21 0.27
C GLY A 119 -3.74 6.60 -0.30
N ILE A 120 -3.18 7.68 0.23
CA ILE A 120 -3.38 9.03 -0.32
C ILE A 120 -2.96 9.09 -1.79
N SER A 121 -3.84 9.62 -2.64
CA SER A 121 -3.62 9.78 -4.08
C SER A 121 -3.24 8.49 -4.81
N MET A 122 -3.65 7.31 -4.30
CA MET A 122 -3.38 6.03 -4.97
C MET A 122 -3.99 5.96 -6.38
N LYS A 123 -3.30 5.27 -7.28
CA LYS A 123 -3.59 5.21 -8.74
C LYS A 123 -3.63 3.76 -9.25
N GLY A 124 -3.93 2.80 -8.38
CA GLY A 124 -4.10 1.40 -8.76
C GLY A 124 -3.48 0.39 -7.80
N ILE A 125 -2.72 0.82 -6.79
CA ILE A 125 -2.19 -0.09 -5.76
C ILE A 125 -3.33 -0.72 -4.94
N ASP A 126 -3.12 -1.97 -4.53
CA ASP A 126 -3.93 -2.67 -3.54
C ASP A 126 -3.25 -2.59 -2.17
N ILE A 127 -3.98 -2.15 -1.15
CA ILE A 127 -3.49 -2.04 0.22
C ILE A 127 -4.40 -2.86 1.13
N VAL A 128 -3.83 -3.79 1.90
CA VAL A 128 -4.54 -4.57 2.92
C VAL A 128 -3.95 -4.27 4.29
N VAL A 129 -4.77 -3.74 5.19
CA VAL A 129 -4.40 -3.40 6.57
C VAL A 129 -5.15 -4.32 7.53
N PHE A 130 -4.42 -5.08 8.33
CA PHE A 130 -4.99 -6.03 9.29
C PHE A 130 -5.56 -5.34 10.54
N GLY A 131 -4.96 -4.21 10.93
CA GLY A 131 -5.46 -3.33 11.98
C GLY A 131 -6.34 -2.20 11.46
N ASN A 132 -6.19 -1.04 12.09
CA ASN A 132 -6.95 0.17 11.80
C ASN A 132 -6.22 1.09 10.82
N VAL A 133 -6.97 1.98 10.17
CA VAL A 133 -6.42 3.10 9.40
C VAL A 133 -6.77 4.44 10.03
N GLY A 134 -5.81 5.38 10.00
CA GLY A 134 -5.98 6.72 10.55
C GLY A 134 -6.88 7.64 9.71
N HIS A 135 -7.02 8.89 10.18
CA HIS A 135 -7.81 9.92 9.51
C HIS A 135 -7.33 10.21 8.07
N MET A 136 -8.24 10.64 7.22
CA MET A 136 -8.00 11.00 5.80
C MET A 136 -7.37 9.88 4.97
N SER A 137 -7.54 8.63 5.37
CA SER A 137 -7.13 7.49 4.55
C SER A 137 -7.91 7.47 3.23
N ALA A 138 -7.24 7.10 2.15
CA ALA A 138 -7.70 7.20 0.76
C ALA A 138 -8.08 8.62 0.30
N PHE A 139 -7.51 9.67 0.91
CA PHE A 139 -7.68 11.04 0.40
C PHE A 139 -7.19 11.17 -1.04
N MET A 140 -8.00 11.71 -1.95
CA MET A 140 -7.71 11.85 -3.38
C MET A 140 -7.42 10.52 -4.11
N ALA A 141 -7.83 9.37 -3.56
CA ALA A 141 -7.58 8.08 -4.16
C ALA A 141 -8.30 7.94 -5.51
N GLN A 142 -7.53 7.63 -6.56
CA GLN A 142 -7.99 7.64 -7.95
C GLN A 142 -8.49 6.27 -8.41
N SER A 143 -7.75 5.21 -8.10
CA SER A 143 -8.07 3.82 -8.43
C SER A 143 -7.28 2.87 -7.51
N GLY A 144 -7.58 1.57 -7.58
CA GLY A 144 -7.03 0.56 -6.67
C GLY A 144 -7.99 0.23 -5.53
N ASN A 145 -7.52 -0.56 -4.57
CA ASN A 145 -8.34 -1.03 -3.46
C ASN A 145 -7.65 -0.77 -2.10
N LEU A 146 -8.41 -0.27 -1.12
CA LEU A 146 -7.99 -0.22 0.29
C LEU A 146 -8.89 -1.15 1.10
N VAL A 147 -8.32 -2.21 1.68
CA VAL A 147 -9.01 -3.18 2.54
C VAL A 147 -8.55 -3.00 3.97
N VAL A 148 -9.49 -2.78 4.89
CA VAL A 148 -9.24 -2.53 6.32
C VAL A 148 -10.00 -3.56 7.14
N LEU A 149 -9.27 -4.42 7.85
CA LEU A 149 -9.85 -5.45 8.71
C LEU A 149 -10.34 -4.88 10.05
N GLY A 150 -9.77 -3.76 10.50
CA GLY A 150 -10.22 -3.00 11.66
C GLY A 150 -11.11 -1.81 11.31
N ASP A 151 -10.96 -0.73 12.07
CA ASP A 151 -11.70 0.52 11.95
C ASP A 151 -11.00 1.54 11.03
N ALA A 152 -11.79 2.43 10.45
CA ALA A 152 -11.32 3.61 9.73
C ALA A 152 -11.63 4.90 10.50
N GLY A 153 -10.61 5.76 10.62
CA GLY A 153 -10.73 7.07 11.23
C GLY A 153 -11.56 8.08 10.43
N GLU A 154 -11.48 9.35 10.83
CA GLU A 154 -12.28 10.43 10.25
C GLU A 154 -11.94 10.73 8.78
N ALA A 155 -12.92 11.22 8.03
CA ALA A 155 -12.79 11.66 6.65
C ALA A 155 -12.24 10.58 5.70
N LEU A 156 -12.69 9.33 5.86
CA LEU A 156 -12.34 8.24 4.95
C LEU A 156 -12.77 8.57 3.52
N GLY A 157 -11.84 8.44 2.56
CA GLY A 157 -12.12 8.65 1.14
C GLY A 157 -12.44 10.09 0.77
N ASP A 158 -11.90 11.08 1.49
CA ASP A 158 -12.09 12.47 1.06
C ASP A 158 -11.61 12.67 -0.39
N SER A 159 -12.43 13.32 -1.22
CA SER A 159 -12.16 13.59 -2.64
C SER A 159 -11.83 12.33 -3.45
N LEU A 160 -12.55 11.24 -3.17
CA LEU A 160 -12.38 9.92 -3.80
C LEU A 160 -12.86 9.91 -5.26
N TYR A 161 -12.16 9.16 -6.12
CA TYR A 161 -12.58 8.87 -7.50
C TYR A 161 -12.97 7.38 -7.65
N GLU A 162 -12.32 6.61 -8.52
CA GLU A 162 -12.72 5.22 -8.85
C GLU A 162 -12.14 4.15 -7.91
N ALA A 163 -11.38 4.56 -6.89
CA ALA A 163 -10.87 3.67 -5.86
C ALA A 163 -12.01 3.01 -5.05
N ARG A 164 -11.80 1.76 -4.63
CA ARG A 164 -12.76 0.99 -3.85
C ARG A 164 -12.22 0.76 -2.45
N LEU A 165 -13.01 1.13 -1.44
CA LEU A 165 -12.62 0.98 -0.05
C LEU A 165 -13.49 -0.11 0.59
N PHE A 166 -12.88 -1.02 1.31
CA PHE A 166 -13.54 -2.12 2.02
C PHE A 166 -13.18 -2.04 3.49
N VAL A 167 -14.17 -1.90 4.37
CA VAL A 167 -13.94 -1.80 5.83
C VAL A 167 -14.81 -2.83 6.53
N ARG A 168 -14.18 -3.69 7.33
CA ARG A 168 -14.85 -4.70 8.17
C ARG A 168 -15.37 -4.11 9.48
N GLY A 169 -14.58 -3.24 10.10
CA GLY A 169 -14.97 -2.52 11.31
C GLY A 169 -15.88 -1.32 11.04
N SER A 170 -15.79 -0.35 11.93
CA SER A 170 -16.54 0.90 11.86
C SER A 170 -15.79 1.98 11.06
N VAL A 171 -16.55 2.93 10.51
CA VAL A 171 -16.01 4.13 9.86
C VAL A 171 -16.49 5.33 10.65
N ALA A 172 -15.55 6.11 11.19
CA ALA A 172 -15.88 7.25 12.06
C ALA A 172 -16.62 8.36 11.30
N SER A 173 -16.13 8.74 10.12
CA SER A 173 -16.81 9.67 9.20
C SER A 173 -16.29 9.51 7.78
N LEU A 174 -17.12 9.86 6.81
CA LEU A 174 -16.74 9.89 5.40
C LEU A 174 -16.25 11.29 5.00
N GLY A 175 -15.28 11.33 4.10
CA GLY A 175 -14.81 12.57 3.50
C GLY A 175 -15.73 13.07 2.38
N ALA A 176 -15.40 14.22 1.79
CA ALA A 176 -16.16 14.75 0.68
C ALA A 176 -16.18 13.77 -0.51
N ASP A 177 -17.32 13.64 -1.18
CA ASP A 177 -17.52 12.76 -2.32
C ASP A 177 -17.31 11.26 -2.04
N CYS A 178 -17.29 10.82 -0.77
CA CYS A 178 -17.31 9.40 -0.40
C CYS A 178 -18.67 9.00 0.15
N ILE A 179 -19.22 7.90 -0.36
CA ILE A 179 -20.43 7.28 0.18
C ILE A 179 -20.24 5.78 0.33
N GLU A 180 -21.03 5.19 1.22
CA GLU A 180 -21.24 3.74 1.17
C GLU A 180 -21.88 3.36 -0.16
N LYS A 181 -21.45 2.24 -0.71
CA LYS A 181 -21.90 1.68 -1.98
C LYS A 181 -22.36 0.25 -1.77
N GLU A 182 -23.26 -0.18 -2.64
CA GLU A 182 -23.66 -1.59 -2.71
C GLU A 182 -22.45 -2.52 -2.93
N MET A 183 -22.43 -3.61 -2.17
CA MET A 183 -21.54 -4.75 -2.39
C MET A 183 -22.15 -5.65 -3.47
N ARG A 184 -21.37 -5.94 -4.52
CA ARG A 184 -21.82 -6.70 -5.71
C ARG A 184 -20.90 -7.91 -5.92
N PRO A 185 -21.29 -8.93 -6.71
CA PRO A 185 -20.49 -10.15 -6.88
C PRO A 185 -19.04 -9.90 -7.31
N GLU A 186 -18.79 -8.92 -8.19
CA GLU A 186 -17.43 -8.59 -8.62
C GLU A 186 -16.60 -7.90 -7.52
N HIS A 187 -17.25 -7.19 -6.59
CA HIS A 187 -16.58 -6.60 -5.43
C HIS A 187 -16.19 -7.70 -4.43
N LEU A 188 -17.05 -8.69 -4.22
CA LEU A 188 -16.75 -9.86 -3.41
C LEU A 188 -15.58 -10.64 -4.01
N ALA A 189 -15.55 -10.85 -5.33
CA ALA A 189 -14.45 -11.53 -6.01
C ALA A 189 -13.10 -10.80 -5.83
N ILE A 190 -13.07 -9.48 -6.00
CA ILE A 190 -11.87 -8.66 -5.73
C ILE A 190 -11.42 -8.85 -4.28
N LEU A 191 -12.35 -8.74 -3.33
CA LEU A 191 -12.03 -8.83 -1.92
C LEU A 191 -11.56 -10.24 -1.52
N THR A 192 -12.14 -11.30 -2.08
CA THR A 192 -11.66 -12.69 -1.89
C THR A 192 -10.19 -12.81 -2.29
N GLU A 193 -9.84 -12.34 -3.50
CA GLU A 193 -8.47 -12.43 -4.00
C GLU A 193 -7.48 -11.68 -3.09
N LEU A 194 -7.84 -10.47 -2.65
CA LEU A 194 -6.99 -9.66 -1.78
C LEU A 194 -6.82 -10.28 -0.39
N LEU A 195 -7.88 -10.85 0.18
CA LEU A 195 -7.81 -11.54 1.47
C LEU A 195 -6.93 -12.80 1.37
N GLU A 196 -7.05 -13.58 0.30
CA GLU A 196 -6.20 -14.76 0.03
C GLU A 196 -4.73 -14.36 -0.13
N ARG A 197 -4.43 -13.41 -1.03
CA ARG A 197 -3.04 -12.96 -1.31
C ARG A 197 -2.35 -12.34 -0.10
N SER A 198 -3.11 -11.69 0.78
CA SER A 198 -2.58 -11.09 2.01
C SER A 198 -2.53 -12.05 3.20
N GLY A 199 -3.16 -13.22 3.10
CA GLY A 199 -3.33 -14.18 4.20
C GLY A 199 -4.24 -13.64 5.31
N ALA A 200 -5.19 -12.77 4.99
CA ALA A 200 -6.11 -12.17 5.94
C ALA A 200 -7.22 -13.16 6.34
N PRO A 201 -7.41 -13.44 7.65
CA PRO A 201 -8.39 -14.42 8.12
C PRO A 201 -9.80 -13.80 8.25
N ALA A 202 -10.37 -13.35 7.15
CA ALA A 202 -11.71 -12.75 7.10
C ALA A 202 -12.47 -13.22 5.86
N LYS A 203 -13.79 -13.09 5.88
CA LYS A 203 -14.64 -13.35 4.71
C LYS A 203 -15.07 -12.04 4.04
N PRO A 204 -15.19 -12.01 2.70
CA PRO A 204 -15.61 -10.81 1.97
C PRO A 204 -16.95 -10.22 2.43
N GLU A 205 -17.89 -11.07 2.86
CA GLU A 205 -19.24 -10.65 3.28
C GLU A 205 -19.25 -9.90 4.61
N GLU A 206 -18.13 -9.90 5.34
CA GLU A 206 -17.97 -9.15 6.60
C GLU A 206 -17.66 -7.66 6.36
N PHE A 207 -17.42 -7.25 5.11
CA PHE A 207 -16.98 -5.90 4.78
C PHE A 207 -18.11 -5.05 4.20
N ARG A 208 -18.09 -3.77 4.55
CA ARG A 208 -18.85 -2.72 3.87
C ARG A 208 -17.99 -2.08 2.80
N ARG A 209 -18.61 -1.61 1.72
CA ARG A 209 -17.92 -0.98 0.59
C ARG A 209 -18.19 0.50 0.53
N TYR A 210 -17.16 1.30 0.27
CA TYR A 210 -17.24 2.74 0.05
C TYR A 210 -16.59 3.10 -1.29
N GLY A 211 -17.05 4.19 -1.89
CA GLY A 211 -16.64 4.63 -3.21
C GLY A 211 -17.13 6.04 -3.52
N SER A 212 -16.62 6.63 -4.61
CA SER A 212 -16.97 8.01 -4.97
C SER A 212 -18.46 8.19 -5.22
N ALA A 213 -19.05 9.27 -4.71
CA ALA A 213 -20.39 9.72 -5.09
C ALA A 213 -20.41 10.32 -6.52
N ARG A 214 -19.23 10.56 -7.11
CA ARG A 214 -19.00 11.15 -8.44
C ARG A 214 -19.57 12.56 -8.57
N THR A 215 -19.62 13.29 -7.47
CA THR A 215 -20.12 14.68 -7.43
C THR A 215 -19.05 15.70 -7.78
N LEU A 216 -17.77 15.36 -7.59
CA LEU A 216 -16.64 16.24 -7.94
C LEU A 216 -16.12 16.02 -9.36
N TYR A 217 -16.81 15.21 -10.16
CA TYR A 217 -16.44 14.90 -11.54
C TYR A 217 -16.92 16.05 -12.42
N ASN A 218 -16.05 17.04 -12.64
CA ASN A 218 -16.36 18.21 -13.46
C ASN A 218 -16.32 17.91 -14.98
N PHE A 219 -15.97 16.68 -15.37
CA PHE A 219 -16.07 16.23 -16.76
C PHE A 219 -17.46 15.64 -17.01
N HIS A 220 -18.30 16.40 -17.69
CA HIS A 220 -19.60 15.96 -18.14
C HIS A 220 -19.48 15.45 -19.57
N VAL A 221 -19.74 14.16 -19.80
CA VAL A 221 -19.66 13.53 -21.14
C VAL A 221 -20.60 14.21 -22.14
N ASP A 222 -21.71 14.78 -21.65
CA ASP A 222 -22.66 15.57 -22.44
C ASP A 222 -22.08 16.92 -22.93
N HIS A 223 -20.91 17.31 -22.41
CA HIS A 223 -20.15 18.49 -22.80
C HIS A 223 -18.84 18.14 -23.51
N ALA A 224 -18.64 16.88 -23.93
CA ALA A 224 -17.40 16.43 -24.59
C ALA A 224 -17.07 17.20 -25.88
N SER A 225 -18.06 17.82 -26.54
CA SER A 225 -17.86 18.67 -27.72
C SER A 225 -17.49 20.13 -27.39
N ALA A 226 -17.52 20.53 -26.11
CA ALA A 226 -17.25 21.88 -25.63
C ALA A 226 -15.88 22.01 -24.91
N TYR A 227 -15.11 20.92 -24.84
CA TYR A 227 -13.74 20.86 -24.33
C TYR A 227 -12.72 20.70 -25.45
#